data_AF-Q16GY6-F1
#
_entry.id   AF-Q16GY6-F1
#
_cell.length_a   1.000
_cell.length_b   1.000
_cell.length_c   1.000
_cell.angle_alpha   90.00
_cell.angle_beta   90.00
_cell.angle_gamma   90.00
#
_symmetry.space_group_name_H-M   'P 1'
#
loop_
_entity.id
_entity.type
_entity.pdbx_description
1 polymer ?
#
loop_
_entity_poly.entity_id
_entity_poly.type
_entity_poly.pdbx_seq_one_letter_code
_entity_poly.pdbx_strand_id
1 'polypeptide(L)'
;RSGLLNFCAVALALNDQGFRAVGIRIDSGDLAYLSCLARETFERISEQFKLPWFSKLTIVASNDINEETILSLNEQGHKIDCFGIGTHLVTCQRQPALGCVYKMVEINAQPRIKLSQDVVKVTMPGNKNVFRLYGADGHALIDLLQRVDESPPEVGQKVLCRHPFQESKRAYVIPTHVEPLYDVYWADGRVTQAMPSLEEVRDRVQNSLRTLRQDHKRTLNPTPYKV
;
A
#
# COMPACT_ATOMS: atom_id res chain seq x y z
N ARG A 1 15.97 -1.98 -33.60
CA ARG A 1 15.76 -1.37 -34.94
C ARG A 1 14.50 -1.85 -35.69
N SER A 2 13.75 -2.84 -35.21
CA SER A 2 12.63 -3.42 -36.02
C SER A 2 11.24 -3.22 -35.39
N GLY A 3 11.07 -3.51 -34.09
CA GLY A 3 9.74 -3.59 -33.47
C GLY A 3 8.86 -2.35 -33.57
N LEU A 4 9.38 -1.17 -33.20
CA LEU A 4 8.58 0.07 -33.16
C LEU A 4 8.04 0.47 -34.53
N LEU A 5 8.88 0.43 -35.58
CA LEU A 5 8.46 0.79 -36.93
C LEU A 5 7.47 -0.21 -37.52
N ASN A 6 7.69 -1.51 -37.30
CA ASN A 6 6.76 -2.54 -37.74
C ASN A 6 5.40 -2.40 -37.06
N PHE A 7 5.39 -2.14 -35.76
CA PHE A 7 4.16 -1.84 -35.02
C PHE A 7 3.43 -0.66 -35.65
N CYS A 8 4.13 0.43 -35.95
CA CYS A 8 3.52 1.62 -36.56
C CYS A 8 2.91 1.32 -37.93
N ALA A 9 3.60 0.55 -38.78
CA ALA A 9 3.08 0.15 -40.09
C ALA A 9 1.78 -0.66 -39.97
N VAL A 10 1.75 -1.64 -39.05
CA VAL A 10 0.56 -2.46 -38.80
C VAL A 10 -0.56 -1.63 -38.18
N ALA A 11 -0.25 -0.74 -37.24
CA ALA A 11 -1.24 0.13 -36.59
C ALA A 11 -1.93 1.07 -37.59
N LEU A 12 -1.18 1.59 -38.57
CA LEU A 12 -1.74 2.40 -39.66
C LEU A 12 -2.61 1.57 -40.61
N ALA A 13 -2.16 0.38 -41.01
CA ALA A 13 -2.96 -0.51 -41.85
C ALA A 13 -4.27 -0.94 -41.18
N LEU A 14 -4.25 -1.19 -39.87
CA LEU A 14 -5.44 -1.49 -39.06
C LEU A 14 -6.38 -0.28 -38.97
N ASN A 15 -5.84 0.93 -38.87
CA ASN A 15 -6.62 2.17 -38.88
C ASN A 15 -7.43 2.33 -40.17
N ASP A 16 -6.85 1.96 -41.32
CA ASP A 16 -7.55 1.99 -42.61
C ASP A 16 -8.73 1.00 -42.66
N GLN A 17 -8.68 -0.06 -41.84
CA GLN A 17 -9.76 -1.02 -41.66
C GLN A 17 -10.72 -0.65 -40.51
N GLY A 18 -10.58 0.53 -39.91
CA GLY A 18 -11.44 1.02 -38.83
C GLY A 18 -11.06 0.52 -37.43
N PHE A 19 -9.92 -0.17 -37.26
CA PHE A 19 -9.43 -0.64 -35.98
C PHE A 19 -8.39 0.32 -35.38
N ARG A 20 -8.29 0.36 -34.04
CA ARG A 20 -7.29 1.18 -33.35
C ARG A 20 -6.34 0.30 -32.54
N ALA A 21 -5.05 0.50 -32.75
CA ALA A 21 -4.03 -0.12 -31.90
C ALA A 21 -4.11 0.49 -30.49
N VAL A 22 -3.73 -0.32 -29.48
CA VAL A 22 -3.79 0.09 -28.06
C VAL A 22 -2.44 0.62 -27.59
N GLY A 23 -1.34 -0.05 -27.93
CA GLY A 23 -0.03 0.30 -27.41
C GLY A 23 1.05 -0.72 -27.69
N ILE A 24 2.20 -0.51 -27.06
CA ILE A 24 3.39 -1.37 -27.14
C ILE A 24 3.85 -1.82 -25.75
N ARG A 25 4.64 -2.89 -25.72
CA ARG A 25 5.38 -3.33 -24.52
C ARG A 25 6.89 -3.22 -24.75
N ILE A 26 7.60 -2.67 -23.77
CA ILE A 26 9.06 -2.66 -23.70
C ILE A 26 9.47 -3.55 -22.53
N ASP A 27 10.27 -4.57 -22.80
CA ASP A 27 10.65 -5.60 -21.81
C ASP A 27 12.17 -5.80 -21.65
N SER A 28 12.98 -4.93 -22.26
CA SER A 28 14.43 -5.00 -22.20
C SER A 28 15.07 -3.70 -22.67
N GLY A 29 16.36 -3.53 -22.38
CA GLY A 29 17.13 -2.33 -22.69
C GLY A 29 16.86 -1.17 -21.73
N ASP A 30 17.29 0.02 -22.13
CA ASP A 30 17.07 1.26 -21.37
C ASP A 30 15.61 1.69 -21.49
N LEU A 31 14.80 1.36 -20.48
CA LEU A 31 13.36 1.61 -20.48
C LEU A 31 13.02 3.11 -20.56
N ALA A 32 13.80 3.98 -19.90
CA ALA A 32 13.56 5.41 -19.93
C ALA A 32 13.78 5.95 -21.36
N TYR A 33 14.96 5.71 -21.91
CA TYR A 33 15.32 6.13 -23.27
C TYR A 33 14.36 5.57 -24.33
N LEU A 34 14.08 4.27 -24.28
CA LEU A 34 13.23 3.60 -25.26
C LEU A 34 11.77 4.08 -25.18
N SER A 35 11.26 4.38 -23.99
CA SER A 35 9.91 4.94 -23.84
C SER A 35 9.80 6.35 -24.43
N CYS A 36 10.81 7.21 -24.23
CA CYS A 36 10.86 8.54 -24.83
C CYS A 36 10.92 8.45 -26.35
N LEU A 37 11.80 7.61 -26.89
CA LEU A 37 11.92 7.40 -28.33
C LEU A 37 10.61 6.87 -28.95
N ALA A 38 9.93 5.95 -28.26
CA ALA A 38 8.62 5.45 -28.70
C ALA A 38 7.57 6.56 -28.72
N ARG A 39 7.48 7.38 -27.66
CA ARG A 39 6.53 8.50 -27.58
C ARG A 39 6.78 9.54 -28.68
N GLU A 40 8.03 9.96 -28.89
CA GLU A 40 8.38 10.89 -29.96
C GLU A 40 8.01 10.34 -31.34
N THR A 41 8.22 9.05 -31.57
CA THR A 41 7.84 8.39 -32.83
C THR A 41 6.32 8.41 -33.03
N PHE A 42 5.56 8.14 -31.96
CA PHE A 42 4.10 8.19 -32.00
C PHE A 42 3.56 9.60 -32.26
N GLU A 43 4.18 10.63 -31.68
CA GLU A 43 3.84 12.04 -31.91
C GLU A 43 4.10 12.43 -33.38
N ARG A 44 5.26 12.08 -33.94
CA ARG A 44 5.57 12.36 -35.36
C ARG A 44 4.57 11.71 -36.31
N ILE A 45 4.19 10.45 -36.05
CA ILE A 45 3.20 9.74 -36.88
C ILE A 45 1.81 10.37 -36.72
N SER A 46 1.43 10.72 -35.49
CA SER A 46 0.18 11.42 -35.21
C SER A 46 0.07 12.71 -36.03
N GLU A 47 1.14 13.50 -36.09
CA GLU A 47 1.18 14.74 -36.89
C GLU A 47 1.17 14.47 -38.39
N GLN A 48 2.05 13.58 -38.86
CA GLN A 48 2.23 13.29 -40.29
C GLN A 48 0.95 12.72 -40.94
N PHE A 49 0.27 11.80 -40.25
CA PHE A 49 -0.93 11.14 -40.77
C PHE A 49 -2.23 11.77 -40.25
N LYS A 50 -2.13 12.84 -39.45
CA LYS A 50 -3.28 13.53 -38.82
C LYS A 50 -4.16 12.56 -38.01
N LEU A 51 -3.53 11.73 -37.18
CA LEU A 51 -4.17 10.73 -36.33
C LEU A 51 -3.92 11.06 -34.85
N PRO A 52 -4.70 11.96 -34.21
CA PRO A 52 -4.46 12.41 -32.83
C PRO A 52 -4.44 11.32 -31.77
N TRP A 53 -5.06 10.16 -32.04
CA TRP A 53 -5.07 9.03 -31.12
C TRP A 53 -3.72 8.31 -31.07
N PHE A 54 -2.90 8.44 -32.11
CA PHE A 54 -1.64 7.71 -32.24
C PHE A 54 -0.61 8.18 -31.20
N SER A 55 -0.58 9.49 -30.91
CA SER A 55 0.29 10.06 -29.88
C SER A 55 -0.06 9.60 -28.45
N LYS A 56 -1.26 9.04 -28.24
CA LYS A 56 -1.78 8.55 -26.96
C LYS A 56 -1.70 7.03 -26.79
N LEU A 57 -1.03 6.33 -27.70
CA LEU A 57 -0.79 4.90 -27.58
C LEU A 57 -0.09 4.56 -26.27
N THR A 58 -0.56 3.51 -25.59
CA THR A 58 -0.05 3.12 -24.28
C THR A 58 1.34 2.49 -24.41
N ILE A 59 2.26 2.90 -23.56
CA ILE A 59 3.59 2.31 -23.43
C ILE A 59 3.62 1.54 -22.11
N VAL A 60 3.65 0.21 -22.21
CA VAL A 60 3.81 -0.68 -21.05
C VAL A 60 5.28 -1.04 -20.90
N ALA A 61 5.84 -0.91 -19.71
CA ALA A 61 7.15 -1.45 -19.40
C ALA A 61 7.05 -2.63 -18.44
N SER A 62 7.82 -3.66 -18.71
CA SER A 62 8.06 -4.79 -17.81
C SER A 62 9.56 -5.09 -17.78
N ASN A 63 10.01 -5.95 -16.86
CA ASN A 63 11.40 -6.46 -16.69
C ASN A 63 12.07 -5.99 -15.39
N ASP A 64 12.08 -6.88 -14.39
CA ASP A 64 12.75 -6.68 -13.10
C ASP A 64 12.51 -5.32 -12.44
N ILE A 65 11.29 -4.81 -12.60
CA ILE A 65 10.89 -3.52 -12.05
C ILE A 65 10.63 -3.68 -10.56
N ASN A 66 11.23 -2.80 -9.77
CA ASN A 66 10.94 -2.63 -8.35
C ASN A 66 10.78 -1.13 -8.01
N GLU A 67 10.56 -0.83 -6.73
CA GLU A 67 10.36 0.55 -6.26
C GLU A 67 11.53 1.48 -6.61
N GLU A 68 12.78 1.03 -6.43
CA GLU A 68 13.97 1.82 -6.73
C GLU A 68 14.08 2.10 -8.23
N THR A 69 13.78 1.10 -9.06
CA THR A 69 13.71 1.27 -10.52
C THR A 69 12.67 2.30 -10.92
N ILE A 70 11.47 2.26 -10.33
CA ILE A 70 10.39 3.22 -10.64
C ILE A 70 10.81 4.64 -10.24
N LEU A 71 11.43 4.82 -9.07
CA LEU A 71 11.95 6.12 -8.64
C LEU A 71 12.99 6.66 -9.63
N SER A 72 13.96 5.82 -10.02
CA SER A 72 14.99 6.20 -10.99
C SER A 72 14.42 6.54 -12.36
N LEU A 73 13.41 5.79 -12.84
CA LEU A 73 12.75 6.09 -14.09
C LEU A 73 12.03 7.44 -14.02
N ASN A 74 11.34 7.74 -12.91
CA ASN A 74 10.62 9.01 -12.73
C ASN A 74 11.57 10.21 -12.79
N GLU A 75 12.76 10.10 -12.19
CA GLU A 75 13.80 11.14 -12.25
C GLU A 75 14.32 11.38 -13.68
N GLN A 76 14.33 10.33 -14.51
CA GLN A 76 14.77 10.39 -15.91
C GLN A 76 13.68 10.91 -16.88
N GLY A 77 12.45 11.14 -16.40
CA GLY A 77 11.38 11.69 -17.22
C GLY A 77 10.84 10.74 -18.30
N HIS A 78 10.78 9.43 -18.00
CA HIS A 78 10.26 8.39 -18.89
C HIS A 78 8.85 8.71 -19.46
N LYS A 79 8.45 8.01 -20.53
CA LYS A 79 7.10 8.12 -21.14
C LYS A 79 6.26 6.84 -21.05
N ILE A 80 6.62 5.93 -20.14
CA ILE A 80 5.87 4.73 -19.77
C ILE A 80 4.54 5.10 -19.09
N ASP A 81 3.44 4.48 -19.51
CA ASP A 81 2.10 4.69 -18.98
C ASP A 81 1.69 3.61 -17.97
N CYS A 82 2.28 2.41 -18.06
CA CYS A 82 1.94 1.27 -17.21
C CYS A 82 3.16 0.40 -16.91
N PHE A 83 3.30 -0.04 -15.67
CA PHE A 83 4.35 -0.94 -15.23
C PHE A 83 3.80 -2.35 -14.96
N GLY A 84 4.34 -3.35 -15.65
CA GLY A 84 4.12 -4.77 -15.37
C GLY A 84 5.17 -5.30 -14.40
N ILE A 85 4.81 -5.43 -13.13
CA ILE A 85 5.69 -5.89 -12.05
C ILE A 85 5.37 -7.34 -11.69
N GLY A 86 6.34 -8.23 -11.89
CA GLY A 86 6.21 -9.65 -11.61
C GLY A 86 6.89 -10.06 -10.30
N THR A 87 8.08 -10.66 -10.43
CA THR A 87 8.84 -11.32 -9.35
C THR A 87 8.92 -10.49 -8.08
N HIS A 88 9.35 -9.23 -8.16
CA HIS A 88 9.52 -8.36 -6.99
C HIS A 88 8.25 -8.18 -6.17
N LEU A 89 7.09 -8.02 -6.83
CA LEU A 89 5.80 -7.80 -6.16
C LEU A 89 5.23 -9.09 -5.59
N VAL A 90 5.20 -10.17 -6.38
CA VAL A 90 4.54 -11.43 -5.98
C VAL A 90 5.31 -12.17 -4.89
N THR A 91 6.65 -12.08 -4.91
CA THR A 91 7.50 -12.78 -3.93
C THR A 91 7.86 -11.93 -2.72
N CYS A 92 7.48 -10.64 -2.72
CA CYS A 92 7.96 -9.66 -1.74
C CYS A 92 9.48 -9.73 -1.56
N GLN A 93 10.25 -9.80 -2.65
CA GLN A 93 11.65 -10.28 -2.67
C GLN A 93 12.57 -9.68 -1.58
N ARG A 94 12.39 -8.40 -1.23
CA ARG A 94 13.16 -7.71 -0.18
C ARG A 94 12.90 -8.27 1.23
N GLN A 95 11.66 -8.69 1.50
CA GLN A 95 11.23 -9.31 2.74
C GLN A 95 10.09 -10.31 2.46
N PRO A 96 10.41 -11.58 2.11
CA PRO A 96 9.40 -12.56 1.67
C PRO A 96 8.49 -13.07 2.81
N ALA A 97 8.73 -12.63 4.05
CA ALA A 97 7.95 -13.03 5.22
C ALA A 97 7.69 -11.83 6.16
N LEU A 98 6.44 -11.67 6.59
CA LEU A 98 6.02 -10.59 7.50
C LEU A 98 6.42 -10.86 8.96
N GLY A 99 6.57 -12.13 9.36
CA GLY A 99 6.91 -12.50 10.73
C GLY A 99 5.72 -12.56 11.70
N CYS A 100 4.50 -12.77 11.19
CA CYS A 100 3.31 -12.94 12.04
C CYS A 100 3.44 -14.14 13.00
N VAL A 101 2.91 -13.99 14.21
CA VAL A 101 2.92 -15.03 15.23
C VAL A 101 1.54 -15.20 15.85
N TYR A 102 1.21 -16.44 16.19
CA TYR A 102 0.09 -16.76 17.08
C TYR A 102 0.62 -17.00 18.49
N LYS A 103 -0.04 -16.41 19.49
CA LYS A 103 0.31 -16.53 20.91
C LYS A 103 -0.94 -16.59 21.76
N MET A 104 -0.95 -17.52 22.70
CA MET A 104 -1.97 -17.59 23.74
C MET A 104 -1.73 -16.47 24.76
N VAL A 105 -2.72 -15.61 24.96
CA VAL A 105 -2.64 -14.45 25.87
C VAL A 105 -3.45 -14.65 27.15
N GLU A 106 -4.35 -15.62 27.19
CA GLU A 106 -5.26 -15.88 28.31
C GLU A 106 -5.75 -17.34 28.31
N ILE A 107 -5.92 -17.93 29.50
CA ILE A 107 -6.56 -19.24 29.71
C ILE A 107 -7.46 -19.12 30.93
N ASN A 108 -8.74 -19.51 30.83
CA ASN A 108 -9.69 -19.48 31.95
C ASN A 108 -9.70 -18.11 32.68
N ALA A 109 -9.76 -17.02 31.91
CA ALA A 109 -9.66 -15.64 32.39
C ALA A 109 -8.36 -15.28 33.15
N GLN A 110 -7.32 -16.12 33.07
CA GLN A 110 -6.00 -15.82 33.61
C GLN A 110 -5.04 -15.38 32.50
N PRO A 111 -4.52 -14.15 32.55
CA PRO A 111 -3.54 -13.66 31.59
C PRO A 111 -2.27 -14.52 31.54
N ARG A 112 -1.73 -14.73 30.34
CA ARG A 112 -0.49 -15.49 30.09
C ARG A 112 0.54 -14.61 29.41
N ILE A 113 1.75 -14.63 29.95
CA ILE A 113 2.90 -13.91 29.41
C ILE A 113 4.00 -14.92 29.10
N LYS A 114 4.55 -14.84 27.90
CA LYS A 114 5.79 -15.52 27.53
C LYS A 114 6.94 -14.56 27.74
N LEU A 115 7.87 -14.94 28.62
CA LEU A 115 9.12 -14.22 28.79
C LEU A 115 10.12 -14.59 27.69
N SER A 116 11.01 -13.65 27.38
CA SER A 116 12.13 -13.83 26.46
C SER A 116 13.30 -13.01 26.96
N GLN A 117 14.52 -13.43 26.62
CA GLN A 117 15.72 -12.62 26.88
C GLN A 117 15.69 -11.31 26.08
N ASP A 118 15.00 -11.29 24.95
CA ASP A 118 14.74 -10.10 24.16
C ASP A 118 13.40 -9.48 24.60
N VAL A 119 13.47 -8.27 25.16
CA VAL A 119 12.31 -7.55 25.68
C VAL A 119 11.24 -7.35 24.61
N VAL A 120 11.63 -7.16 23.34
CA VAL A 120 10.69 -6.97 22.21
C VAL A 120 9.89 -8.24 21.93
N LYS A 121 10.38 -9.42 22.35
CA LYS A 121 9.71 -10.72 22.18
C LYS A 121 8.87 -11.14 23.38
N VAL A 122 8.78 -10.30 24.41
CA VAL A 122 7.86 -10.50 25.53
C VAL A 122 6.44 -10.21 25.07
N THR A 123 5.51 -11.14 25.30
CA THR A 123 4.12 -10.98 24.84
C THR A 123 3.31 -10.10 25.78
N MET A 124 2.37 -9.30 25.24
CA MET A 124 1.40 -8.60 26.06
C MET A 124 0.27 -9.55 26.52
N PRO A 125 0.08 -9.77 27.83
CA PRO A 125 -0.88 -10.74 28.35
C PRO A 125 -2.33 -10.23 28.27
N GLY A 126 -3.29 -11.13 28.49
CA GLY A 126 -4.73 -10.85 28.62
C GLY A 126 -5.48 -10.67 27.30
N ASN A 127 -6.80 -10.85 27.34
CA ASN A 127 -7.68 -10.50 26.23
C ASN A 127 -7.75 -8.96 26.05
N LYS A 128 -7.66 -8.47 24.81
CA LYS A 128 -7.49 -7.05 24.50
C LYS A 128 -8.36 -6.59 23.32
N ASN A 129 -8.82 -5.35 23.41
CA ASN A 129 -9.33 -4.57 22.28
C ASN A 129 -8.25 -3.60 21.78
N VAL A 130 -8.41 -3.15 20.54
CA VAL A 130 -7.52 -2.14 19.93
C VAL A 130 -8.35 -0.99 19.40
N PHE A 131 -7.91 0.23 19.69
CA PHE A 131 -8.55 1.46 19.25
C PHE A 131 -7.54 2.36 18.56
N ARG A 132 -7.85 2.87 17.38
CA ARG A 132 -7.07 3.93 16.75
C ARG A 132 -7.57 5.29 17.21
N LEU A 133 -6.66 6.11 17.73
CA LEU A 133 -6.94 7.46 18.19
C LEU A 133 -6.52 8.48 17.13
N TYR A 134 -7.42 9.41 16.81
CA TYR A 134 -7.19 10.42 15.79
C TYR A 134 -7.04 11.82 16.38
N GLY A 135 -6.19 12.64 15.74
CA GLY A 135 -5.98 14.04 16.05
C GLY A 135 -7.01 14.96 15.40
N ALA A 136 -7.02 16.23 15.82
CA ALA A 136 -7.93 17.23 15.24
C ALA A 136 -7.67 17.51 13.75
N ASP A 137 -6.48 17.16 13.26
CA ASP A 137 -6.08 17.21 11.86
C ASP A 137 -6.62 16.01 11.04
N GLY A 138 -7.39 15.11 11.65
CA GLY A 138 -7.92 13.91 11.01
C GLY A 138 -6.89 12.79 10.83
N HIS A 139 -5.68 12.96 11.38
CA HIS A 139 -4.62 11.97 11.25
C HIS A 139 -4.62 10.95 12.39
N ALA A 140 -4.31 9.70 12.07
CA ALA A 140 -4.13 8.65 13.05
C ALA A 140 -2.86 8.92 13.90
N LEU A 141 -3.00 8.94 15.22
CA LEU A 141 -1.92 9.30 16.14
C LEU A 141 -1.25 8.08 16.78
N ILE A 142 -2.06 7.10 17.20
CA ILE A 142 -1.63 5.91 17.95
C ILE A 142 -2.73 4.83 17.89
N ASP A 143 -2.32 3.57 17.89
CA ASP A 143 -3.21 2.43 18.15
C ASP A 143 -3.08 2.04 19.62
N LEU A 144 -4.14 2.23 20.40
CA LEU A 144 -4.20 1.94 21.82
C LEU A 144 -4.70 0.51 22.07
N LEU A 145 -3.90 -0.30 22.77
CA LEU A 145 -4.31 -1.58 23.31
C LEU A 145 -4.89 -1.42 24.72
N GLN A 146 -6.08 -1.96 24.95
CA GLN A 146 -6.75 -1.97 26.25
C GLN A 146 -7.32 -3.35 26.55
N ARG A 147 -7.49 -3.70 27.82
CA ARG A 147 -8.22 -4.92 28.17
C ARG A 147 -9.69 -4.79 27.81
N VAL A 148 -10.34 -5.92 27.57
CA VAL A 148 -11.76 -5.96 27.18
C VAL A 148 -12.72 -5.51 28.29
N ASP A 149 -12.29 -5.51 29.55
CA ASP A 149 -13.06 -5.05 30.72
C ASP A 149 -12.91 -3.54 31.01
N GLU A 150 -12.00 -2.85 30.30
CA GLU A 150 -11.81 -1.41 30.44
C GLU A 150 -12.84 -0.63 29.61
N SER A 151 -13.29 0.51 30.14
CA SER A 151 -14.11 1.44 29.36
C SER A 151 -13.34 1.88 28.11
N PRO A 152 -13.96 1.83 26.92
CA PRO A 152 -13.35 2.34 25.69
C PRO A 152 -12.92 3.81 25.82
N PRO A 153 -11.91 4.25 25.05
CA PRO A 153 -11.52 5.65 25.06
C PRO A 153 -12.61 6.47 24.38
N GLU A 154 -12.92 7.64 24.94
CA GLU A 154 -13.96 8.52 24.43
C GLU A 154 -13.37 9.76 23.75
N VAL A 155 -14.11 10.28 22.77
CA VAL A 155 -13.77 11.54 22.09
C VAL A 155 -13.74 12.69 23.10
N GLY A 156 -12.72 13.54 23.02
CA GLY A 156 -12.54 14.68 23.91
C GLY A 156 -12.02 14.34 25.31
N GLN A 157 -11.93 13.05 25.66
CA GLN A 157 -11.37 12.62 26.95
C GLN A 157 -9.86 12.40 26.86
N LYS A 158 -9.15 12.77 27.93
CA LYS A 158 -7.70 12.65 27.99
C LYS A 158 -7.28 11.21 28.30
N VAL A 159 -6.58 10.58 27.36
CA VAL A 159 -6.08 9.21 27.45
C VAL A 159 -4.57 9.21 27.65
N LEU A 160 -4.08 8.49 28.67
CA LEU A 160 -2.64 8.28 28.87
C LEU A 160 -2.17 7.06 28.09
N CYS A 161 -1.45 7.28 27.00
CA CYS A 161 -0.85 6.23 26.18
C CYS A 161 0.59 5.98 26.62
N ARG A 162 0.97 4.70 26.79
CA ARG A 162 2.29 4.30 27.27
C ARG A 162 2.90 3.29 26.31
N HIS A 163 4.17 3.45 26.01
CA HIS A 163 4.92 2.42 25.29
C HIS A 163 4.99 1.15 26.16
N PRO A 164 4.79 -0.05 25.58
CA PRO A 164 4.65 -1.28 26.34
C PRO A 164 5.87 -1.64 27.19
N PHE A 165 7.07 -1.23 26.76
CA PHE A 165 8.34 -1.62 27.41
C PHE A 165 9.28 -0.46 27.80
N GLN A 166 8.97 0.77 27.42
CA GLN A 166 9.87 1.92 27.62
C GLN A 166 9.12 2.97 28.45
N GLU A 167 9.34 2.95 29.76
CA GLU A 167 8.58 3.76 30.71
C GLU A 167 8.64 5.28 30.43
N SER A 168 9.79 5.75 29.93
CA SER A 168 10.00 7.16 29.56
C SER A 168 9.16 7.58 28.34
N LYS A 169 8.70 6.63 27.51
CA LYS A 169 7.87 6.90 26.34
C LYS A 169 6.39 6.80 26.70
N ARG A 170 5.81 7.97 26.95
CA ARG A 170 4.39 8.13 27.24
C ARG A 170 3.88 9.46 26.70
N ALA A 171 2.60 9.51 26.35
CA ALA A 171 1.95 10.70 25.85
C ALA A 171 0.50 10.76 26.34
N TYR A 172 0.01 11.98 26.58
CA TYR A 172 -1.42 12.21 26.69
C TYR A 172 -2.00 12.52 25.32
N VAL A 173 -3.10 11.87 24.98
CA VAL A 173 -3.85 12.08 23.73
C VAL A 173 -5.27 12.49 24.10
N ILE A 174 -5.80 13.49 23.42
CA ILE A 174 -7.22 13.85 23.47
C ILE A 174 -7.75 13.58 22.06
N PRO A 175 -8.39 12.42 21.83
CA PRO A 175 -8.80 12.04 20.49
C PRO A 175 -10.03 12.85 20.05
N THR A 176 -10.06 13.24 18.78
CA THR A 176 -11.24 13.85 18.14
C THR A 176 -12.10 12.78 17.46
N HIS A 177 -11.51 11.63 17.15
CA HIS A 177 -12.19 10.43 16.70
C HIS A 177 -11.49 9.20 17.29
N VAL A 178 -12.30 8.18 17.60
CA VAL A 178 -11.87 6.89 18.14
C VAL A 178 -12.47 5.81 17.26
N GLU A 179 -11.61 4.96 16.71
CA GLU A 179 -12.01 3.86 15.83
C GLU A 179 -11.66 2.51 16.49
N PRO A 180 -12.62 1.65 16.83
CA PRO A 180 -12.32 0.27 17.20
C PRO A 180 -11.78 -0.50 15.98
N LEU A 181 -10.68 -1.23 16.14
CA LEU A 181 -10.02 -1.94 15.03
C LEU A 181 -10.36 -3.43 14.94
N TYR A 182 -11.01 -3.98 15.97
CA TYR A 182 -11.43 -5.39 16.00
C TYR A 182 -12.92 -5.52 15.69
N ASP A 183 -13.20 -6.30 14.65
CA ASP A 183 -14.55 -6.69 14.25
C ASP A 183 -14.71 -8.20 14.39
N VAL A 184 -15.84 -8.64 14.97
CA VAL A 184 -16.14 -10.06 15.13
C VAL A 184 -16.77 -10.58 13.85
N TYR A 185 -16.01 -11.31 13.03
CA TYR A 185 -16.50 -11.97 11.81
C TYR A 185 -16.97 -13.41 12.03
N TRP A 186 -16.52 -14.04 13.12
CA TRP A 186 -16.80 -15.43 13.44
C TRP A 186 -17.12 -15.58 14.92
N ALA A 187 -18.32 -16.08 15.23
CA ALA A 187 -18.74 -16.43 16.57
C ALA A 187 -19.69 -17.63 16.53
N ASP A 188 -19.65 -18.47 17.57
CA ASP A 188 -20.54 -19.63 17.72
C ASP A 188 -20.58 -20.56 16.49
N GLY A 189 -19.41 -20.77 15.86
CA GLY A 189 -19.26 -21.68 14.72
C GLY A 189 -19.81 -21.18 13.39
N ARG A 190 -20.16 -19.88 13.29
CA ARG A 190 -20.70 -19.28 12.07
C ARG A 190 -20.12 -17.90 11.79
N VAL A 191 -20.19 -17.51 10.52
CA VAL A 191 -19.93 -16.14 10.09
C VAL A 191 -21.06 -15.24 10.60
N THR A 192 -20.71 -14.16 11.29
CA THR A 192 -21.67 -13.25 11.95
C THR A 192 -22.06 -12.05 11.10
N GLN A 193 -21.27 -11.72 10.09
CA GLN A 193 -21.49 -10.58 9.20
C GLN A 193 -20.96 -10.85 7.80
N ALA A 194 -21.47 -10.14 6.81
CA ALA A 194 -21.01 -10.28 5.43
C ALA A 194 -19.52 -9.88 5.31
N MET A 195 -18.78 -10.63 4.51
CA MET A 195 -17.40 -10.24 4.16
C MET A 195 -17.44 -9.04 3.22
N PRO A 196 -16.54 -8.04 3.39
CA PRO A 196 -16.47 -6.91 2.49
C PRO A 196 -16.05 -7.36 1.09
N SER A 197 -16.60 -6.71 0.07
CA SER A 197 -16.18 -6.85 -1.33
C SER A 197 -14.75 -6.36 -1.56
N LEU A 198 -14.17 -6.73 -2.70
CA LEU A 198 -12.82 -6.27 -3.07
C LEU A 198 -12.78 -4.74 -3.24
N GLU A 199 -13.85 -4.15 -3.77
CA GLU A 199 -14.00 -2.71 -3.93
C GLU A 199 -14.03 -2.00 -2.57
N GLU A 200 -14.83 -2.50 -1.63
CA GLU A 200 -14.89 -1.94 -0.26
C GLU A 200 -13.55 -2.06 0.46
N VAL A 201 -12.86 -3.21 0.32
CA VAL A 201 -11.51 -3.40 0.90
C VAL A 201 -10.52 -2.41 0.30
N ARG A 202 -10.53 -2.23 -1.03
CA ARG A 202 -9.66 -1.26 -1.72
C ARG A 202 -9.93 0.16 -1.26
N ASP A 203 -11.20 0.56 -1.21
CA ASP A 203 -11.60 1.93 -0.86
C ASP A 203 -11.26 2.22 0.60
N ARG A 204 -11.45 1.23 1.50
CA ARG A 204 -10.99 1.32 2.89
C ARG A 204 -9.49 1.55 2.97
N VAL A 205 -8.67 0.77 2.27
CA VAL A 205 -7.20 0.96 2.26
C VAL A 205 -6.82 2.34 1.75
N GLN A 206 -7.42 2.81 0.66
CA GLN A 206 -7.16 4.14 0.11
C GLN A 206 -7.53 5.25 1.11
N ASN A 207 -8.66 5.12 1.79
CA ASN A 207 -9.07 6.07 2.81
C ASN A 207 -8.14 6.03 4.03
N SER A 208 -7.76 4.86 4.53
CA SER A 208 -6.81 4.73 5.65
C SER A 208 -5.43 5.29 5.33
N LEU A 209 -4.92 5.14 4.10
CA LEU A 209 -3.64 5.74 3.70
C LEU A 209 -3.69 7.28 3.70
N ARG A 210 -4.86 7.89 3.50
CA ARG A 210 -5.02 9.36 3.59
C ARG A 210 -4.98 9.86 5.03
N THR A 211 -5.43 9.05 5.99
CA THR A 211 -5.39 9.42 7.41
C THR A 211 -4.00 9.28 8.03
N LEU A 212 -3.07 8.57 7.39
CA LEU A 212 -1.68 8.51 7.85
C LEU A 212 -0.91 9.77 7.45
N ARG A 213 -0.16 10.32 8.42
CA ARG A 213 0.77 11.43 8.20
C ARG A 213 1.89 11.02 7.23
N GLN A 214 2.43 12.00 6.50
CA GLN A 214 3.40 11.75 5.42
C GLN A 214 4.70 11.10 5.92
N ASP A 215 5.10 11.38 7.16
CA ASP A 215 6.31 10.83 7.79
C ASP A 215 6.22 9.32 8.05
N HIS A 216 5.01 8.76 8.19
CA HIS A 216 4.78 7.32 8.28
C HIS A 216 4.76 6.64 6.90
N LYS A 217 4.45 7.38 5.83
CA LYS A 217 4.25 6.83 4.47
C LYS A 217 5.51 6.85 3.60
N ARG A 218 6.54 7.61 4.00
CA ARG A 218 7.79 7.66 3.23
C ARG A 218 8.47 6.30 3.21
N THR A 219 9.01 5.93 2.05
CA THR A 219 9.75 4.68 1.87
C THR A 219 11.04 4.64 2.68
N LEU A 220 11.77 5.76 2.70
CA LEU A 220 13.06 5.84 3.35
C LEU A 220 12.92 6.33 4.80
N ASN A 221 13.35 5.49 5.73
CA ASN A 221 13.38 5.78 7.17
C ASN A 221 12.03 6.31 7.72
N PRO A 222 10.88 5.64 7.51
CA PRO A 222 9.60 6.11 8.03
C PRO A 222 9.63 6.30 9.55
N THR A 223 8.90 7.31 10.04
CA THR A 223 8.69 7.47 11.49
C THR A 223 7.95 6.24 12.01
N PRO A 224 8.40 5.56 13.07
CA PRO A 224 7.67 4.46 13.66
C PRO A 224 6.27 4.89 14.11
N TYR A 225 5.25 4.12 13.73
CA TYR A 225 3.89 4.32 14.22
C TYR A 225 3.81 3.85 15.68
N LYS A 226 3.02 4.56 16.51
CA LYS A 226 2.93 4.28 17.94
C LYS A 226 1.84 3.24 18.19
N VAL A 227 2.15 2.28 19.07
CA VAL A 227 1.22 1.30 19.65
C VAL A 227 1.47 1.26 21.16
#